data_AF-A0AAD7TQB5-F1
#
_entry.id   AF-A0AAD7TQB5-F1
#
_cell.length_a   1.000
_cell.length_b   1.000
_cell.length_c   1.000
_cell.angle_alpha   90.00
_cell.angle_beta   90.00
_cell.angle_gamma   90.00
#
_symmetry.space_group_name_H-M   'P 1'
#
loop_
_entity.id
_entity.type
_entity.pdbx_description
1 polymer ?
#
loop_
_entity_poly.entity_id
_entity_poly.type
_entity_poly.pdbx_seq_one_letter_code
_entity_poly.pdbx_strand_id
1 'polypeptide(L)'
;MSFRPTCSLSSHKLPPSSRAWLARQYRDPYVKARMAFPANYRSRSAFKLLEIDHTFHILDQNNVRTVVDLGAAPGGWSQVASAKLGWAEDVPFPISSKPPKRLVSGYGLKDKEAARAGKAKGEGRSARSKKAGKYEKTEGDEDAIDFDPLADDLDAAPRPVGRGTIIAVDLLRMEPILGVKTLQMDFLSPEADEVITQLMLDEPSADGKADVILSDMAANFTGNVTADRHASLQLSESVFEFTKRHLRPAESAKKRKAGALVLKHFVHPSSGTFRKQCLDPNFRLVTYFKPPSSRAESAEAYWVCLGWKGVQSSHQPTLPPARPAS
;
A
#
# COMPACT_ATOMS: atom_id res chain seq x y z
N MET A 1 -6.65 0.06 19.09
CA MET A 1 -8.06 -0.43 19.11
C MET A 1 -8.12 -1.79 18.43
N SER A 2 -8.67 -2.81 19.11
CA SER A 2 -8.91 -4.14 18.52
C SER A 2 -9.90 -4.01 17.37
N PHE A 3 -9.61 -4.61 16.21
CA PHE A 3 -10.62 -4.79 15.17
C PHE A 3 -11.72 -5.69 15.71
N ARG A 4 -12.76 -5.07 16.23
CA ARG A 4 -14.07 -5.67 16.34
C ARG A 4 -14.76 -5.32 15.04
N PRO A 5 -14.82 -6.22 14.04
CA PRO A 5 -15.89 -6.09 13.08
C PRO A 5 -17.13 -6.10 13.95
N THR A 6 -17.93 -5.03 13.91
CA THR A 6 -19.23 -5.03 14.58
C THR A 6 -19.93 -6.28 14.11
N CYS A 7 -19.96 -7.24 15.03
CA CYS A 7 -20.44 -8.56 14.82
C CYS A 7 -21.95 -8.43 14.82
N SER A 8 -22.52 -8.11 13.67
CA SER A 8 -23.76 -8.75 13.28
C SER A 8 -23.41 -10.09 12.62
N LEU A 9 -22.62 -10.97 13.26
CA LEU A 9 -22.60 -12.39 12.89
C LEU A 9 -23.93 -13.08 13.22
N SER A 10 -24.92 -12.35 13.73
CA SER A 10 -26.27 -12.80 14.05
C SER A 10 -27.36 -12.11 13.21
N SER A 11 -27.07 -11.62 12.01
CA SER A 11 -28.12 -11.22 11.07
C SER A 11 -28.18 -12.21 9.90
N HIS A 12 -29.28 -12.94 9.80
CA HIS A 12 -29.63 -13.85 8.71
C HIS A 12 -29.78 -13.16 7.32
N LYS A 13 -29.16 -11.99 7.08
CA LYS A 13 -29.46 -11.12 5.93
C LYS A 13 -28.26 -10.76 5.02
N LEU A 14 -27.05 -11.29 5.25
CA LEU A 14 -25.94 -11.02 4.33
C LEU A 14 -25.96 -11.98 3.13
N PRO A 15 -25.86 -11.47 1.88
CA PRO A 15 -25.75 -12.29 0.69
C PRO A 15 -24.62 -13.33 0.81
N PRO A 16 -24.76 -14.52 0.18
CA PRO A 16 -23.73 -15.56 0.23
C PRO A 16 -22.33 -15.08 -0.18
N SER A 17 -22.24 -14.20 -1.18
CA SER A 17 -20.99 -13.57 -1.63
C SER A 17 -20.34 -12.71 -0.56
N SER A 18 -21.11 -11.88 0.16
CA SER A 18 -20.64 -11.03 1.26
C SER A 18 -20.14 -11.86 2.45
N ARG A 19 -20.84 -12.96 2.79
CA ARG A 19 -20.42 -13.88 3.86
C ARG A 19 -19.11 -14.59 3.50
N ALA A 20 -19.01 -15.10 2.27
CA ALA A 20 -17.79 -15.73 1.77
C ALA A 20 -16.62 -14.75 1.75
N TRP A 21 -16.85 -13.50 1.37
CA TRP A 21 -15.85 -12.43 1.40
C TRP A 21 -15.36 -12.15 2.83
N LEU A 22 -16.27 -11.96 3.79
CA LEU A 22 -15.92 -11.73 5.21
C LEU A 22 -15.12 -12.89 5.80
N ALA A 23 -15.54 -14.14 5.53
CA ALA A 23 -14.84 -15.32 5.98
C ALA A 23 -13.41 -15.40 5.40
N ARG A 24 -13.23 -15.00 4.12
CA ARG A 24 -11.90 -14.90 3.49
C ARG A 24 -11.04 -13.83 4.17
N GLN A 25 -11.57 -12.63 4.38
CA GLN A 25 -10.84 -11.54 5.06
C GLN A 25 -10.38 -11.97 6.46
N TYR A 26 -11.21 -12.68 7.22
CA TYR A 26 -10.85 -13.16 8.55
C TYR A 26 -9.71 -14.20 8.55
N ARG A 27 -9.61 -15.01 7.48
CA ARG A 27 -8.57 -16.05 7.32
C ARG A 27 -7.28 -15.52 6.71
N ASP A 28 -7.31 -14.31 6.18
CA ASP A 28 -6.23 -13.67 5.45
C ASP A 28 -5.09 -13.25 6.40
N PRO A 29 -3.88 -13.83 6.28
CA PRO A 29 -2.79 -13.52 7.21
C PRO A 29 -2.36 -12.06 7.11
N TYR A 30 -2.45 -11.44 5.92
CA TYR A 30 -2.03 -10.07 5.70
C TYR A 30 -3.06 -9.05 6.21
N VAL A 31 -4.33 -9.43 6.36
CA VAL A 31 -5.35 -8.60 7.03
C VAL A 31 -5.10 -8.52 8.53
N LYS A 32 -4.58 -9.58 9.14
CA LYS A 32 -4.14 -9.54 10.55
C LYS A 32 -2.81 -8.83 10.68
N ALA A 33 -1.89 -9.10 9.75
CA ALA A 33 -0.57 -8.50 9.74
C ALA A 33 -0.65 -6.98 9.66
N ARG A 34 -1.51 -6.39 8.81
CA ARG A 34 -1.58 -4.92 8.67
C ARG A 34 -1.91 -4.21 9.98
N MET A 35 -2.71 -4.84 10.86
CA MET A 35 -3.11 -4.29 12.15
C MET A 35 -2.06 -4.49 13.24
N ALA A 36 -1.30 -5.58 13.14
CA ALA A 36 -0.23 -5.90 14.07
C ALA A 36 1.11 -5.26 13.68
N PHE A 37 1.24 -4.83 12.43
CA PHE A 37 2.44 -4.17 11.93
C PHE A 37 2.58 -2.81 12.62
N PRO A 38 3.79 -2.38 13.03
CA PRO A 38 3.97 -1.13 13.76
C PRO A 38 3.39 0.10 13.04
N ALA A 39 3.51 0.16 11.70
CA ALA A 39 2.93 1.23 10.89
C ALA A 39 1.38 1.18 10.75
N ASN A 40 0.72 0.15 11.28
CA ASN A 40 -0.74 -0.06 11.25
C ASN A 40 -1.37 0.26 9.87
N TYR A 41 -1.00 -0.49 8.84
CA TYR A 41 -1.41 -0.21 7.48
C TYR A 41 -2.94 -0.29 7.29
N ARG A 42 -3.47 0.66 6.51
CA ARG A 42 -4.90 0.77 6.19
C ARG A 42 -5.40 -0.36 5.31
N SER A 43 -4.54 -0.91 4.47
CA SER A 43 -4.86 -2.03 3.56
C SER A 43 -3.82 -3.13 3.63
N ARG A 44 -4.25 -4.38 3.34
CA ARG A 44 -3.33 -5.50 3.13
C ARG A 44 -2.48 -5.34 1.87
N SER A 45 -2.88 -4.49 0.92
CA SER A 45 -2.11 -4.25 -0.30
C SER A 45 -0.78 -3.55 -0.04
N ALA A 46 -0.60 -2.87 1.12
CA ALA A 46 0.67 -2.28 1.53
C ALA A 46 1.84 -3.30 1.48
N PHE A 47 1.58 -4.55 1.88
CA PHE A 47 2.58 -5.62 1.82
C PHE A 47 3.05 -5.95 0.42
N LYS A 48 2.21 -5.75 -0.60
CA LYS A 48 2.59 -5.97 -1.99
C LYS A 48 3.64 -4.95 -2.42
N LEU A 49 3.43 -3.67 -2.08
CA LEU A 49 4.40 -2.62 -2.38
C LEU A 49 5.69 -2.79 -1.58
N LEU A 50 5.61 -3.20 -0.32
CA LEU A 50 6.81 -3.53 0.48
C LEU A 50 7.63 -4.68 -0.16
N GLU A 51 6.96 -5.73 -0.63
CA GLU A 51 7.62 -6.87 -1.30
C GLU A 51 8.21 -6.48 -2.67
N ILE A 52 7.52 -5.62 -3.43
CA ILE A 52 8.03 -5.04 -4.69
C ILE A 52 9.25 -4.17 -4.39
N ASP A 53 9.14 -3.22 -3.48
CA ASP A 53 10.22 -2.29 -3.16
C ASP A 53 11.44 -3.01 -2.56
N HIS A 54 11.24 -4.01 -1.70
CA HIS A 54 12.32 -4.86 -1.21
C HIS A 54 13.09 -5.57 -2.35
N THR A 55 12.42 -5.91 -3.45
CA THR A 55 13.04 -6.63 -4.57
C THR A 55 13.67 -5.68 -5.59
N PHE A 56 13.06 -4.53 -5.84
CA PHE A 56 13.41 -3.64 -6.95
C PHE A 56 14.01 -2.30 -6.51
N HIS A 57 13.94 -1.96 -5.22
CA HIS A 57 14.40 -0.71 -4.60
C HIS A 57 13.94 0.51 -5.38
N ILE A 58 12.63 0.65 -5.54
CA ILE A 58 12.02 1.72 -6.33
C ILE A 58 11.83 3.00 -5.53
N LEU A 59 11.63 2.90 -4.21
CA LEU A 59 11.41 4.02 -3.29
C LEU A 59 12.66 4.31 -2.42
N ASP A 60 13.48 3.30 -2.14
CA ASP A 60 14.73 3.42 -1.37
C ASP A 60 15.82 4.29 -2.02
N GLN A 61 15.58 4.80 -3.23
CA GLN A 61 16.58 5.57 -3.95
C GLN A 61 16.61 7.02 -3.44
N ASN A 62 17.77 7.49 -2.96
CA ASN A 62 17.98 8.85 -2.42
C ASN A 62 17.56 9.99 -3.38
N ASN A 63 17.45 9.70 -4.68
CA ASN A 63 17.06 10.65 -5.71
C ASN A 63 15.54 10.70 -5.99
N VAL A 64 14.74 9.80 -5.42
CA VAL A 64 13.27 9.82 -5.60
C VAL A 64 12.67 10.98 -4.81
N ARG A 65 12.12 11.97 -5.51
CA ARG A 65 11.49 13.15 -4.91
C ARG A 65 10.00 13.17 -5.17
N THR A 66 9.53 12.64 -6.29
CA THR A 66 8.11 12.72 -6.65
C THR A 66 7.53 11.34 -6.90
N VAL A 67 6.51 10.97 -6.11
CA VAL A 67 5.78 9.69 -6.25
C VAL A 67 4.32 9.98 -6.54
N VAL A 68 3.76 9.34 -7.57
CA VAL A 68 2.33 9.40 -7.88
C VAL A 68 1.71 8.02 -7.62
N ASP A 69 0.70 7.96 -6.78
CA ASP A 69 -0.04 6.76 -6.39
C ASP A 69 -1.46 6.80 -6.95
N LEU A 70 -1.71 6.01 -7.98
CA LEU A 70 -2.98 5.94 -8.71
C LEU A 70 -3.85 4.79 -8.18
N GLY A 71 -5.11 5.09 -7.86
CA GLY A 71 -5.98 4.15 -7.16
C GLY A 71 -5.56 3.96 -5.71
N ALA A 72 -5.22 5.07 -5.05
CA ALA A 72 -4.55 5.05 -3.77
C ALA A 72 -5.44 4.56 -2.62
N ALA A 73 -6.77 4.70 -2.69
CA ALA A 73 -7.65 4.42 -1.56
C ALA A 73 -7.57 2.94 -1.15
N PRO A 74 -7.46 2.62 0.17
CA PRO A 74 -7.61 3.52 1.33
C PRO A 74 -6.31 4.21 1.81
N GLY A 75 -5.23 4.15 1.03
CA GLY A 75 -3.94 4.80 1.30
C GLY A 75 -2.83 3.85 1.76
N GLY A 76 -2.99 2.54 1.57
CA GLY A 76 -2.00 1.56 2.03
C GLY A 76 -0.64 1.68 1.33
N TRP A 77 -0.64 1.94 0.02
CA TRP A 77 0.58 2.19 -0.75
C TRP A 77 1.18 3.56 -0.44
N SER A 78 0.33 4.59 -0.29
CA SER A 78 0.78 5.93 0.10
C SER A 78 1.39 5.97 1.51
N GLN A 79 0.94 5.13 2.45
CA GLN A 79 1.61 4.96 3.76
C GLN A 79 3.02 4.39 3.61
N VAL A 80 3.21 3.41 2.72
CA VAL A 80 4.54 2.84 2.44
C VAL A 80 5.43 3.89 1.79
N ALA A 81 4.95 4.62 0.79
CA ALA A 81 5.68 5.71 0.17
C ALA A 81 6.07 6.81 1.18
N SER A 82 5.13 7.21 2.05
CA SER A 82 5.37 8.20 3.11
C SER A 82 6.51 7.79 4.04
N ALA A 83 6.49 6.54 4.52
CA ALA A 83 7.56 6.00 5.36
C ALA A 83 8.91 5.97 4.62
N LYS A 84 8.94 5.48 3.37
CA LYS A 84 10.16 5.40 2.56
C LYS A 84 10.77 6.75 2.16
N LEU A 85 9.95 7.79 2.12
CA LEU A 85 10.40 9.16 1.90
C LEU A 85 10.71 9.89 3.22
N GLY A 86 10.62 9.21 4.37
CA GLY A 86 10.99 9.77 5.68
C GLY A 86 9.95 10.72 6.28
N TRP A 87 8.71 10.72 5.76
CA TRP A 87 7.59 11.49 6.31
C TRP A 87 6.97 10.80 7.52
N ALA A 88 7.06 9.47 7.59
CA ALA A 88 6.66 8.67 8.73
C ALA A 88 7.84 7.77 9.15
N GLU A 89 7.77 7.19 10.34
CA GLU A 89 8.78 6.23 10.79
C GLU A 89 8.89 5.06 9.81
N ASP A 90 10.08 4.84 9.27
CA ASP A 90 10.35 3.67 8.44
C ASP A 90 10.48 2.44 9.33
N VAL A 91 9.54 1.51 9.19
CA VAL A 91 9.51 0.29 9.97
C VAL A 91 10.13 -0.81 9.10
N PRO A 92 11.25 -1.43 9.52
CA PRO A 92 11.92 -2.46 8.74
C PRO A 92 10.95 -3.57 8.34
N PHE A 93 10.84 -3.82 7.03
CA PHE A 93 10.00 -4.90 6.53
C PHE A 93 10.66 -6.25 6.84
N PRO A 94 10.03 -7.13 7.64
CA PRO A 94 10.63 -8.42 7.97
C PRO A 94 10.70 -9.29 6.71
N ILE A 95 11.92 -9.73 6.37
CA ILE A 95 12.32 -10.44 5.12
C ILE A 95 11.63 -11.82 4.95
N SER A 96 10.69 -12.22 5.82
CA SER A 96 10.09 -13.54 5.73
C SER A 96 9.14 -13.63 4.53
N SER A 97 9.61 -14.28 3.47
CA SER A 97 8.82 -14.75 2.31
C SER A 97 7.68 -15.72 2.66
N LYS A 98 7.51 -16.03 3.96
CA LYS A 98 6.43 -16.84 4.48
C LYS A 98 5.40 -15.92 5.13
N PRO A 99 4.09 -16.16 4.94
CA PRO A 99 3.06 -15.40 5.65
C PRO A 99 3.38 -15.44 7.15
N PRO A 100 3.18 -14.33 7.89
CA PRO A 100 3.50 -14.28 9.31
C PRO A 100 2.85 -15.48 10.00
N LYS A 101 3.67 -16.26 10.72
CA LYS A 101 3.18 -17.44 11.45
C LYS A 101 1.99 -16.99 12.28
N ARG A 102 0.89 -17.75 12.21
CA ARG A 102 -0.35 -17.52 12.96
C ARG A 102 0.02 -17.11 14.39
N LEU A 103 -0.10 -15.82 14.71
CA LEU A 103 0.11 -15.32 16.07
C LEU A 103 -0.84 -16.12 16.95
N VAL A 104 -0.26 -17.01 17.76
CA VAL A 104 -1.00 -17.70 18.81
C VAL A 104 -1.46 -16.58 19.73
N SER A 105 -2.77 -16.31 19.77
CA SER A 105 -3.30 -15.32 20.69
C SER A 105 -2.90 -15.77 22.10
N GLY A 106 -2.18 -14.91 22.83
CA GLY A 106 -1.72 -15.14 24.19
C GLY A 106 -2.82 -15.23 25.24
N TYR A 107 -4.03 -15.66 24.86
CA TYR A 107 -5.08 -16.07 25.78
C TYR A 107 -5.31 -17.56 25.60
N GLY A 108 -4.69 -18.34 26.48
CA GLY A 108 -4.86 -19.77 26.55
C GLY A 108 -6.29 -20.14 26.94
N LEU A 109 -7.16 -20.27 25.95
CA LEU A 109 -8.31 -21.16 26.05
C LEU A 109 -7.80 -22.55 25.66
N LYS A 110 -7.53 -23.37 26.69
CA LYS A 110 -7.27 -24.79 26.51
C LYS A 110 -8.58 -25.43 26.07
N ASP A 111 -8.68 -25.78 24.80
CA ASP A 111 -9.67 -26.76 24.34
C ASP A 111 -9.36 -28.09 25.04
N LYS A 112 -10.10 -28.39 26.10
CA LYS A 112 -10.16 -29.73 26.70
C LYS A 112 -11.40 -30.42 26.17
N GLU A 113 -11.22 -31.19 25.11
CA GLU A 113 -12.16 -32.21 24.72
C GLU A 113 -11.44 -33.56 24.69
N ALA A 114 -11.67 -34.38 25.73
CA ALA A 114 -11.79 -35.84 25.64
C ALA A 114 -11.86 -36.48 27.05
N ALA A 115 -12.63 -37.56 27.11
CA ALA A 115 -12.68 -38.61 28.13
C ALA A 115 -13.59 -38.38 29.36
N ARG A 116 -14.85 -38.81 29.17
CA ARG A 116 -15.82 -39.17 30.20
C ARG A 116 -15.65 -40.67 30.50
N ALA A 117 -15.23 -41.06 31.70
CA ALA A 117 -15.56 -42.34 32.35
C ALA A 117 -14.94 -42.47 33.75
N GLY A 118 -15.77 -42.80 34.76
CA GLY A 118 -15.40 -43.80 35.79
C GLY A 118 -14.86 -43.37 37.16
N LYS A 119 -15.80 -43.11 38.10
CA LYS A 119 -15.86 -43.53 39.52
C LYS A 119 -14.68 -43.34 40.53
N ALA A 120 -15.05 -42.57 41.57
CA ALA A 120 -15.15 -42.94 43.00
C ALA A 120 -14.00 -42.68 44.02
N LYS A 121 -14.37 -41.83 45.00
CA LYS A 121 -14.13 -41.80 46.46
C LYS A 121 -12.71 -41.74 47.04
N GLY A 122 -12.51 -40.75 47.92
CA GLY A 122 -11.52 -40.75 49.00
C GLY A 122 -11.49 -39.42 49.75
N GLU A 123 -12.01 -39.40 50.98
CA GLU A 123 -12.05 -38.27 51.90
C GLU A 123 -10.67 -37.94 52.51
N GLY A 124 -10.47 -36.68 52.92
CA GLY A 124 -9.33 -36.27 53.76
C GLY A 124 -9.39 -34.78 54.11
N ARG A 125 -9.50 -34.49 55.41
CA ARG A 125 -9.77 -33.17 56.04
C ARG A 125 -8.50 -32.31 56.28
N SER A 126 -8.76 -31.00 56.49
CA SER A 126 -7.98 -30.02 57.30
C SER A 126 -6.69 -29.46 56.65
N ALA A 127 -6.23 -28.21 56.79
CA ALA A 127 -6.48 -27.16 57.77
C ALA A 127 -6.16 -25.75 57.21
N ARG A 128 -6.97 -24.77 57.65
CA ARG A 128 -6.71 -23.36 58.02
C ARG A 128 -5.27 -22.83 57.88
N SER A 129 -5.10 -21.67 57.22
CA SER A 129 -4.44 -20.50 57.83
C SER A 129 -4.70 -19.20 57.04
N LYS A 130 -5.16 -18.18 57.77
CA LYS A 130 -5.29 -16.79 57.34
C LYS A 130 -3.98 -16.07 57.66
N LYS A 131 -3.49 -15.19 56.79
CA LYS A 131 -2.70 -14.04 57.24
C LYS A 131 -2.91 -12.85 56.32
N ALA A 132 -3.63 -11.87 56.87
CA ALA A 132 -3.78 -10.54 56.34
C ALA A 132 -2.49 -9.73 56.61
N GLY A 133 -1.96 -9.10 55.57
CA GLY A 133 -0.89 -8.11 55.66
C GLY A 133 -1.50 -6.71 55.64
N LYS A 134 -1.35 -6.02 56.76
CA LYS A 134 -1.77 -4.64 57.07
C LYS A 134 -0.87 -3.66 56.31
N TYR A 135 -1.44 -2.70 55.59
CA TYR A 135 -0.70 -1.53 55.08
C TYR A 135 -1.17 -0.30 55.85
N GLU A 136 -0.21 0.39 56.47
CA GLU A 136 -0.40 1.61 57.25
C GLU A 136 -0.57 2.82 56.33
N LYS A 137 -1.43 3.72 56.79
CA LYS A 137 -1.79 5.01 56.20
C LYS A 137 -0.85 6.05 56.82
N THR A 138 -0.08 6.77 56.00
CA THR A 138 0.56 8.03 56.38
C THR A 138 -0.01 9.13 55.48
N GLU A 139 -0.54 10.16 56.13
CA GLU A 139 -1.13 11.38 55.57
C GLU A 139 -0.06 12.48 55.40
N GLY A 140 -0.30 13.43 54.48
CA GLY A 140 0.50 14.65 54.21
C GLY A 140 1.50 14.45 53.06
N ASP A 141 1.56 15.24 51.99
CA ASP A 141 1.14 16.63 51.77
C ASP A 141 0.56 16.83 50.36
N GLU A 142 -0.43 17.72 50.27
CA GLU A 142 -1.05 18.19 49.04
C GLU A 142 -0.17 19.29 48.43
N ASP A 143 0.76 18.92 47.55
CA ASP A 143 1.42 19.90 46.68
C ASP A 143 0.54 20.16 45.46
N ALA A 144 0.08 21.41 45.38
CA ALA A 144 -0.67 21.99 44.29
C ALA A 144 0.01 21.71 42.95
N ILE A 145 -0.70 21.03 42.05
CA ILE A 145 -0.29 20.92 40.66
C ILE A 145 -0.54 22.30 40.04
N ASP A 146 0.53 23.10 39.97
CA ASP A 146 0.60 24.35 39.24
C ASP A 146 0.42 24.04 37.75
N PHE A 147 -0.83 24.11 37.28
CA PHE A 147 -1.15 23.96 35.88
C PHE A 147 -0.86 25.31 35.20
N ASP A 148 0.41 25.52 34.86
CA ASP A 148 0.85 26.61 33.99
C ASP A 148 0.36 26.32 32.55
N PRO A 149 -0.63 27.07 32.03
CA PRO A 149 -1.16 26.83 30.69
C PRO A 149 -0.26 27.40 29.58
N LEU A 150 0.97 27.83 29.89
CA LEU A 150 1.93 28.42 28.97
C LEU A 150 3.33 27.76 28.98
N ALA A 151 3.45 26.52 29.45
CA ALA A 151 4.64 25.71 29.21
C ALA A 151 4.68 25.20 27.75
N ASP A 152 4.85 26.12 26.81
CA ASP A 152 5.43 25.83 25.50
C ASP A 152 6.90 25.39 25.71
N ASP A 153 7.33 24.41 24.91
CA ASP A 153 8.73 23.98 24.69
C ASP A 153 9.38 22.98 25.64
N LEU A 154 8.82 21.76 25.78
CA LEU A 154 9.63 20.58 26.16
C LEU A 154 9.35 19.38 25.23
N ASP A 155 10.34 19.10 24.36
CA ASP A 155 10.51 17.92 23.51
C ASP A 155 9.45 17.64 22.44
N ALA A 156 9.22 18.60 21.54
CA ALA A 156 8.75 18.26 20.20
C ALA A 156 9.84 17.43 19.51
N ALA A 157 9.70 16.09 19.54
CA ALA A 157 10.51 15.17 18.74
C ALA A 157 10.69 15.77 17.32
N PRO A 158 11.90 15.74 16.74
CA PRO A 158 12.16 16.38 15.47
C PRO A 158 11.11 15.94 14.47
N ARG A 159 10.29 16.88 13.99
CA ARG A 159 9.23 16.57 13.02
C ARG A 159 9.89 15.85 11.85
N PRO A 160 9.35 14.72 11.37
CA PRO A 160 9.96 13.99 10.27
C PRO A 160 10.19 14.93 9.10
N VAL A 161 11.46 15.23 8.81
CA VAL A 161 11.84 16.04 7.65
C VAL A 161 11.84 15.09 6.46
N GLY A 162 10.64 14.67 6.06
CA GLY A 162 10.46 13.85 4.87
C GLY A 162 10.96 14.58 3.63
N ARG A 163 11.37 13.80 2.63
CA ARG A 163 11.87 14.34 1.36
C ARG A 163 10.82 14.21 0.28
N GLY A 164 10.69 15.25 -0.54
CA GLY A 164 9.87 15.19 -1.75
C GLY A 164 8.37 15.06 -1.45
N THR A 165 7.58 14.80 -2.48
CA THR A 165 6.12 14.84 -2.43
C THR A 165 5.50 13.59 -3.01
N ILE A 166 4.42 13.15 -2.35
CA ILE A 166 3.63 12.01 -2.75
C ILE A 166 2.24 12.53 -3.12
N ILE A 167 1.78 12.23 -4.32
CA ILE A 167 0.45 12.61 -4.82
C ILE A 167 -0.37 11.33 -4.93
N ALA A 168 -1.42 11.22 -4.12
CA ALA A 168 -2.32 10.07 -4.10
C ALA A 168 -3.65 10.44 -4.74
N VAL A 169 -4.07 9.69 -5.75
CA VAL A 169 -5.29 9.97 -6.55
C VAL A 169 -6.23 8.78 -6.48
N ASP A 170 -7.48 9.04 -6.12
CA ASP A 170 -8.52 8.02 -6.11
C ASP A 170 -9.92 8.63 -6.27
N LEU A 171 -10.87 7.84 -6.78
CA LEU A 171 -12.29 8.20 -6.81
C LEU A 171 -12.87 8.32 -5.39
N LEU A 172 -12.38 7.48 -4.48
CA LEU A 172 -12.81 7.38 -3.10
C LEU A 172 -12.01 8.33 -2.21
N ARG A 173 -12.70 8.95 -1.27
CA ARG A 173 -12.06 9.74 -0.22
C ARG A 173 -11.16 8.85 0.64
N MET A 174 -9.95 9.32 0.92
CA MET A 174 -9.03 8.72 1.86
C MET A 174 -8.76 9.64 3.04
N GLU A 175 -8.46 9.07 4.20
CA GLU A 175 -7.97 9.85 5.34
C GLU A 175 -6.60 10.47 5.01
N PRO A 176 -6.27 11.67 5.52
CA PRO A 176 -4.97 12.28 5.30
C PRO A 176 -3.81 11.40 5.78
N ILE A 177 -2.68 11.43 5.07
CA ILE A 177 -1.43 10.77 5.45
C ILE A 177 -0.33 11.83 5.43
N LEU A 178 0.57 11.80 6.41
CA LEU A 178 1.67 12.75 6.50
C LEU A 178 2.58 12.68 5.25
N GLY A 179 2.88 13.83 4.65
CA GLY A 179 3.68 13.91 3.42
C GLY A 179 2.96 13.51 2.13
N VAL A 180 1.65 13.24 2.19
CA VAL A 180 0.86 12.82 1.03
C VAL A 180 -0.20 13.88 0.70
N LYS A 181 -0.15 14.41 -0.52
CA LYS A 181 -1.20 15.24 -1.11
C LYS A 181 -2.27 14.31 -1.69
N THR A 182 -3.47 14.32 -1.12
CA THR A 182 -4.57 13.42 -1.52
C THR A 182 -5.57 14.13 -2.42
N LEU A 183 -5.85 13.58 -3.59
CA LEU A 183 -6.82 14.08 -4.56
C LEU A 183 -7.96 13.09 -4.71
N GLN A 184 -9.19 13.54 -4.43
CA GLN A 184 -10.40 12.78 -4.70
C GLN A 184 -10.91 13.12 -6.10
N MET A 185 -10.44 12.41 -7.12
CA MET A 185 -10.73 12.68 -8.52
C MET A 185 -10.76 11.38 -9.32
N ASP A 186 -11.45 11.39 -10.46
CA ASP A 186 -11.29 10.33 -11.45
C ASP A 186 -9.96 10.49 -12.16
N PHE A 187 -9.05 9.54 -11.97
CA PHE A 187 -7.76 9.53 -12.67
C PHE A 187 -7.89 9.57 -14.20
N LEU A 188 -8.99 9.06 -14.76
CA LEU A 188 -9.22 9.06 -16.20
C LEU A 188 -9.68 10.44 -16.73
N SER A 189 -10.02 11.37 -15.84
CA SER A 189 -10.46 12.71 -16.22
C SER A 189 -9.27 13.61 -16.62
N PRO A 190 -9.40 14.44 -17.68
CA PRO A 190 -8.40 15.44 -18.04
C PRO A 190 -8.10 16.42 -16.89
N GLU A 191 -9.11 16.76 -16.09
CA GLU A 191 -8.97 17.68 -14.96
C GLU A 191 -8.04 17.11 -13.88
N ALA A 192 -8.11 15.80 -13.62
CA ALA A 192 -7.18 15.16 -12.68
C ALA A 192 -5.73 15.27 -13.17
N ASP A 193 -5.52 15.11 -14.48
CA ASP A 193 -4.20 15.23 -15.08
C ASP A 193 -3.60 16.63 -14.91
N GLU A 194 -4.40 17.67 -15.13
CA GLU A 194 -4.00 19.06 -14.94
C GLU A 194 -3.61 19.36 -13.49
N VAL A 195 -4.45 18.93 -12.54
CA VAL A 195 -4.20 19.14 -11.11
C VAL A 195 -2.95 18.38 -10.65
N ILE A 196 -2.77 17.12 -11.06
CA ILE A 196 -1.57 16.34 -10.73
C ILE A 196 -0.32 17.04 -11.30
N THR A 197 -0.40 17.54 -12.52
CA THR A 197 0.71 18.27 -13.17
C THR A 197 1.07 19.53 -12.39
N GLN A 198 0.09 20.33 -12.00
CA GLN A 198 0.31 21.53 -11.18
C GLN A 198 0.98 21.18 -9.86
N LEU A 199 0.48 20.16 -9.15
CA LEU A 199 1.07 19.71 -7.88
C LEU A 199 2.51 19.19 -8.02
N MET A 200 2.89 18.65 -9.18
CA MET A 200 4.28 18.26 -9.47
C MET A 200 5.18 19.45 -9.79
N LEU A 201 4.63 20.51 -10.38
CA LEU A 201 5.36 21.74 -10.71
C LEU A 201 5.63 22.63 -9.49
N ASP A 202 4.73 22.62 -8.51
CA ASP A 202 4.88 23.38 -7.26
C ASP A 202 6.04 22.86 -6.37
N GLU A 203 6.61 21.70 -6.72
CA GLU A 203 7.69 21.09 -5.94
C GLU A 203 9.07 21.64 -6.30
N PRO A 204 10.00 21.78 -5.33
CA PRO A 204 11.34 22.33 -5.56
C PRO A 204 12.18 21.56 -6.59
N SER A 205 11.81 20.33 -6.93
CA SER A 205 12.43 19.53 -8.00
C SER A 205 11.78 19.87 -9.34
N ALA A 206 12.18 21.04 -9.86
CA ALA A 206 11.55 21.87 -10.89
C ALA A 206 11.41 21.30 -12.33
N ASP A 207 11.27 19.99 -12.54
CA ASP A 207 10.99 19.43 -13.88
C ASP A 207 9.54 18.96 -14.07
N GLY A 208 8.70 19.05 -13.03
CA GLY A 208 7.29 18.68 -13.11
C GLY A 208 7.07 17.21 -13.49
N LYS A 209 8.05 16.33 -13.20
CA LYS A 209 7.99 14.90 -13.50
C LYS A 209 8.02 14.05 -12.24
N ALA A 210 7.30 12.94 -12.29
CA ALA A 210 7.33 11.89 -11.29
C ALA A 210 8.58 11.02 -11.45
N ASP A 211 9.20 10.61 -10.36
CA ASP A 211 10.27 9.60 -10.36
C ASP A 211 9.69 8.19 -10.35
N VAL A 212 8.56 8.02 -9.66
CA VAL A 212 7.86 6.75 -9.49
C VAL A 212 6.37 6.97 -9.70
N ILE A 213 5.78 6.15 -10.57
CA ILE A 213 4.33 6.04 -10.73
C ILE A 213 3.91 4.65 -10.25
N LEU A 214 2.95 4.62 -9.34
CA LEU A 214 2.38 3.41 -8.75
C LEU A 214 0.92 3.30 -9.18
N SER A 215 0.48 2.11 -9.56
CA SER A 215 -0.92 1.84 -9.87
C SER A 215 -1.32 0.47 -9.32
N ASP A 216 -2.16 0.47 -8.28
CA ASP A 216 -2.87 -0.72 -7.77
C ASP A 216 -4.36 -0.72 -8.17
N MET A 217 -4.74 0.12 -9.13
CA MET A 217 -6.11 0.22 -9.63
C MET A 217 -6.61 -1.10 -10.22
N ALA A 218 -7.90 -1.35 -10.05
CA ALA A 218 -8.61 -2.44 -10.71
C ALA A 218 -10.01 -1.95 -11.10
N ALA A 219 -10.45 -2.29 -12.31
CA ALA A 219 -11.81 -2.05 -12.73
C ALA A 219 -12.79 -2.92 -11.94
N ASN A 220 -14.04 -2.48 -11.83
CA ASN A 220 -15.11 -3.27 -11.22
C ASN A 220 -15.37 -4.52 -12.06
N PHE A 221 -15.33 -5.70 -11.42
CA PHE A 221 -15.67 -6.95 -12.08
C PHE A 221 -17.18 -7.06 -12.31
N THR A 222 -17.56 -7.17 -13.57
CA THR A 222 -18.93 -7.42 -14.01
C THR A 222 -19.28 -8.90 -13.97
N GLY A 223 -18.27 -9.78 -13.93
CA GLY A 223 -18.42 -11.23 -14.06
C GLY A 223 -18.36 -11.72 -15.50
N ASN A 224 -18.39 -10.81 -16.49
CA ASN A 224 -18.11 -11.14 -17.87
C ASN A 224 -16.60 -11.10 -18.09
N VAL A 225 -16.00 -12.28 -18.24
CA VAL A 225 -14.54 -12.46 -18.40
C VAL A 225 -13.96 -11.61 -19.52
N THR A 226 -14.66 -11.47 -20.65
CA THR A 226 -14.19 -10.67 -21.79
C THR A 226 -14.22 -9.18 -21.48
N ALA A 227 -15.34 -8.69 -20.92
CA ALA A 227 -15.47 -7.29 -20.54
C ALA A 227 -14.48 -6.89 -19.43
N ASP A 228 -14.34 -7.74 -18.41
CA ASP A 228 -13.43 -7.51 -17.28
C ASP A 228 -11.96 -7.48 -17.72
N ARG A 229 -11.58 -8.35 -18.67
CA ARG A 229 -10.24 -8.34 -19.28
C ARG A 229 -10.03 -7.08 -20.12
N HIS A 230 -11.02 -6.66 -20.90
CA HIS A 230 -10.92 -5.45 -21.70
C HIS A 230 -10.78 -4.21 -20.83
N ALA A 231 -11.59 -4.08 -19.78
CA ALA A 231 -11.50 -2.98 -18.81
C ALA A 231 -10.14 -2.96 -18.10
N SER A 232 -9.60 -4.13 -17.72
CA SER A 232 -8.25 -4.22 -17.14
C SER A 232 -7.15 -3.76 -18.11
N LEU A 233 -7.29 -4.08 -19.40
CA LEU A 233 -6.32 -3.67 -20.42
C LEU A 233 -6.41 -2.16 -20.67
N GLN A 234 -7.62 -1.63 -20.85
CA GLN A 234 -7.84 -0.19 -21.03
C GLN A 234 -7.26 0.62 -19.86
N LEU A 235 -7.47 0.17 -18.63
CA LEU A 235 -6.89 0.81 -17.45
C LEU A 235 -5.36 0.78 -17.48
N SER A 236 -4.76 -0.32 -17.94
CA SER A 236 -3.30 -0.43 -18.11
C SER A 236 -2.78 0.54 -19.18
N GLU A 237 -3.51 0.69 -20.28
CA GLU A 237 -3.22 1.64 -21.36
C GLU A 237 -3.32 3.08 -20.86
N SER A 238 -4.39 3.45 -20.14
CA SER A 238 -4.56 4.79 -19.56
C SER A 238 -3.43 5.16 -18.60
N VAL A 239 -3.02 4.23 -17.72
CA VAL A 239 -1.86 4.45 -16.82
C VAL A 239 -0.57 4.62 -17.62
N PHE A 240 -0.40 3.86 -18.70
CA PHE A 240 0.77 4.00 -19.56
C PHE A 240 0.78 5.34 -20.32
N GLU A 241 -0.36 5.82 -20.82
CA GLU A 241 -0.49 7.14 -21.43
C GLU A 241 -0.15 8.26 -20.44
N PHE A 242 -0.61 8.15 -19.20
CA PHE A 242 -0.22 9.06 -18.12
C PHE A 242 1.29 8.99 -17.85
N THR A 243 1.86 7.77 -17.80
CA THR A 243 3.30 7.55 -17.59
C THR A 243 4.15 8.20 -18.68
N LYS A 244 3.75 8.11 -19.96
CA LYS A 244 4.46 8.76 -21.06
C LYS A 244 4.59 10.27 -20.87
N ARG A 245 3.56 10.89 -20.30
CA ARG A 245 3.47 12.34 -20.12
C ARG A 245 4.18 12.79 -18.84
N HIS A 246 4.16 11.99 -17.77
CA HIS A 246 4.57 12.45 -16.44
C HIS A 246 5.79 11.79 -15.83
N LEU A 247 6.27 10.66 -16.35
CA LEU A 247 7.43 9.96 -15.77
C LEU A 247 8.77 10.58 -16.21
N ARG A 248 9.67 10.81 -15.26
CA ARG A 248 11.01 11.37 -15.48
C ARG A 248 11.88 10.38 -16.26
N PRO A 249 12.47 10.78 -17.40
CA PRO A 249 13.39 9.92 -18.14
C PRO A 249 14.66 9.62 -17.34
N ALA A 250 15.18 8.40 -17.50
CA ALA A 250 16.39 7.92 -16.85
C ALA A 250 17.64 8.75 -17.21
N GLU A 251 17.65 9.35 -18.39
CA GLU A 251 18.71 10.23 -18.88
C GLU A 251 18.74 11.55 -18.10
N SER A 252 17.57 12.17 -17.90
CA SER A 252 17.42 13.39 -17.09
C SER A 252 17.87 13.16 -15.64
N ALA A 253 17.49 12.00 -15.07
CA ALA A 253 17.84 11.62 -13.71
C ALA A 253 19.30 11.13 -13.54
N LYS A 254 20.10 11.08 -14.62
CA LYS A 254 21.49 10.58 -14.63
C LYS A 254 21.68 9.21 -13.98
N LYS A 255 20.66 8.34 -14.01
CA LYS A 255 20.69 7.02 -13.35
C LYS A 255 19.98 5.97 -14.19
N ARG A 256 20.65 4.82 -14.37
CA ARG A 256 20.24 3.80 -15.36
C ARG A 256 18.82 3.26 -15.15
N LYS A 257 18.40 3.12 -13.89
CA LYS A 257 17.12 2.55 -13.45
C LYS A 257 16.12 3.61 -12.94
N ALA A 258 16.37 4.90 -13.16
CA ALA A 258 15.44 5.96 -12.76
C ALA A 258 14.21 6.03 -13.68
N GLY A 259 13.11 6.59 -13.18
CA GLY A 259 11.81 6.47 -13.83
C GLY A 259 11.28 5.06 -13.66
N ALA A 260 10.48 4.85 -12.61
CA ALA A 260 9.87 3.57 -12.29
C ALA A 260 8.34 3.62 -12.48
N LEU A 261 7.79 2.57 -13.07
CA LEU A 261 6.35 2.32 -13.11
C LEU A 261 6.07 0.97 -12.46
N VAL A 262 5.16 0.94 -11.49
CA VAL A 262 4.56 -0.29 -10.98
C VAL A 262 3.11 -0.31 -11.42
N LEU A 263 2.75 -1.29 -12.24
CA LEU A 263 1.43 -1.40 -12.83
C LEU A 263 0.80 -2.73 -12.50
N LYS A 264 -0.28 -2.72 -11.73
CA LYS A 264 -1.13 -3.88 -11.56
C LYS A 264 -1.77 -4.28 -12.89
N HIS A 265 -1.81 -5.57 -13.15
CA HIS A 265 -2.61 -6.13 -14.23
C HIS A 265 -3.21 -7.47 -13.81
N PHE A 266 -4.24 -7.90 -14.53
CA PHE A 266 -4.72 -9.28 -14.46
C PHE A 266 -4.06 -10.10 -15.58
N VAL A 267 -3.61 -11.31 -15.28
CA VAL A 267 -2.94 -12.18 -16.25
C VAL A 267 -3.95 -12.64 -17.31
N HIS A 268 -3.71 -12.28 -18.58
CA HIS A 268 -4.49 -12.75 -19.74
C HIS A 268 -3.60 -12.76 -21.00
N PRO A 269 -3.97 -13.48 -22.08
CA PRO A 269 -3.13 -13.56 -23.28
C PRO A 269 -2.68 -12.20 -23.84
N SER A 270 -3.59 -11.23 -23.91
CA SER A 270 -3.28 -9.87 -24.40
C SER A 270 -2.41 -9.02 -23.46
N SER A 271 -2.21 -9.41 -22.19
CA SER A 271 -1.32 -8.66 -21.28
C SER A 271 0.15 -8.79 -21.72
N GLY A 272 0.49 -9.93 -22.36
CA GLY A 272 1.80 -10.12 -23.00
C GLY A 272 1.99 -9.23 -24.23
N THR A 273 0.93 -9.02 -25.01
CA THR A 273 0.94 -8.10 -26.17
C THR A 273 1.17 -6.66 -25.72
N PHE A 274 0.42 -6.20 -24.71
CA PHE A 274 0.60 -4.88 -24.10
C PHE A 274 2.04 -4.67 -23.60
N ARG A 275 2.61 -5.67 -22.90
CA ARG A 275 4.02 -5.60 -22.48
C ARG A 275 4.97 -5.39 -23.66
N LYS A 276 4.84 -6.19 -24.72
CA LYS A 276 5.73 -6.13 -25.88
C LYS A 276 5.61 -4.82 -26.67
N GLN A 277 4.41 -4.27 -26.77
CA GLN A 277 4.12 -3.08 -27.57
C GLN A 277 4.36 -1.78 -26.80
N CYS A 278 4.01 -1.74 -25.52
CA CYS A 278 4.03 -0.52 -24.71
C CYS A 278 5.22 -0.49 -23.73
N LEU A 279 5.45 -1.57 -22.98
CA LEU A 279 6.43 -1.52 -21.87
C LEU A 279 7.86 -1.80 -22.33
N ASP A 280 8.11 -2.92 -23.02
CA ASP A 280 9.46 -3.36 -23.42
C ASP A 280 10.21 -2.32 -24.28
N PRO A 281 9.57 -1.60 -25.24
CA PRO A 281 10.26 -0.59 -26.03
C PRO A 281 10.68 0.62 -25.19
N ASN A 282 9.87 1.02 -24.20
CA ASN A 282 10.01 2.30 -23.51
C ASN A 282 10.74 2.21 -22.15
N PHE A 283 10.90 1.00 -21.60
CA PHE A 283 11.67 0.77 -20.37
C PHE A 283 12.94 -0.05 -20.62
N ARG A 284 13.95 0.12 -19.76
CA ARG A 284 15.19 -0.66 -19.82
C ARG A 284 15.06 -2.03 -19.19
N LEU A 285 14.17 -2.15 -18.21
CA LEU A 285 13.84 -3.41 -17.55
C LEU A 285 12.33 -3.46 -17.34
N VAL A 286 11.70 -4.55 -17.76
CA VAL A 286 10.30 -4.84 -17.49
C VAL A 286 10.25 -6.23 -16.89
N THR A 287 9.77 -6.33 -15.66
CA THR A 287 9.74 -7.60 -14.90
C THR A 287 8.33 -7.92 -14.46
N TYR A 288 7.92 -9.16 -14.70
CA TYR A 288 6.70 -9.72 -14.10
C TYR A 288 6.96 -10.03 -12.63
N PHE A 289 6.09 -9.55 -11.73
CA PHE A 289 6.20 -9.85 -10.32
C PHE A 289 4.82 -10.17 -9.73
N LYS A 290 4.70 -11.34 -9.09
CA LYS A 290 3.54 -11.68 -8.27
C LYS A 290 3.97 -11.69 -6.80
N PRO A 291 3.60 -10.67 -6.01
CA PRO A 291 3.97 -10.59 -4.60
C PRO A 291 3.49 -11.82 -3.81
N PRO A 292 4.27 -12.34 -2.85
CA PRO A 292 3.82 -13.39 -1.92
C PRO A 292 2.54 -13.01 -1.17
N SER A 293 2.34 -11.72 -0.91
CA SER A 293 1.12 -11.18 -0.33
C SER A 293 -0.05 -11.04 -1.29
N SER A 294 0.07 -11.45 -2.56
CA SER A 294 -1.08 -11.59 -3.46
C SER A 294 -1.82 -12.90 -3.20
N ARG A 295 -3.12 -12.91 -3.47
CA ARG A 295 -3.93 -14.13 -3.31
C ARG A 295 -3.55 -15.17 -4.36
N ALA A 296 -3.44 -16.44 -3.96
CA ALA A 296 -3.07 -17.52 -4.87
C ALA A 296 -4.11 -17.69 -5.99
N GLU A 297 -5.39 -17.59 -5.64
CA GLU A 297 -6.54 -17.68 -6.53
C GLU A 297 -6.74 -16.43 -7.41
N SER A 298 -6.07 -15.31 -7.10
CA SER A 298 -6.17 -14.11 -7.90
C SER A 298 -5.24 -14.20 -9.11
N ALA A 299 -5.76 -13.82 -10.27
CA ALA A 299 -4.97 -13.61 -11.47
C ALA A 299 -4.19 -12.28 -11.45
N GLU A 300 -4.15 -11.58 -10.31
CA GLU A 300 -3.40 -10.32 -10.16
C GLU A 300 -1.88 -10.55 -10.19
N ALA A 301 -1.20 -9.67 -10.88
CA ALA A 301 0.25 -9.53 -10.90
C ALA A 301 0.63 -8.08 -11.19
N TYR A 302 1.93 -7.78 -11.13
CA TYR A 302 2.46 -6.44 -11.36
C TYR A 302 3.54 -6.48 -12.44
N TRP A 303 3.47 -5.53 -13.37
CA TRP A 303 4.61 -5.14 -14.17
C TRP A 303 5.44 -4.13 -13.39
N VAL A 304 6.70 -4.48 -13.11
CA VAL A 304 7.67 -3.56 -12.52
C VAL A 304 8.62 -3.12 -13.62
N CYS A 305 8.53 -1.85 -13.97
CA CYS A 305 9.21 -1.25 -15.11
C CYS A 305 10.20 -0.21 -14.61
N LEU A 306 11.48 -0.36 -14.96
CA LEU A 306 12.57 0.53 -14.50
C LEU A 306 13.35 1.10 -15.69
N GLY A 307 13.86 2.33 -15.51
CA GLY A 307 14.71 2.96 -16.50
C GLY A 307 13.89 3.48 -17.68
N TRP A 308 12.97 4.42 -17.41
CA TRP A 308 12.16 5.06 -18.43
C TRP A 308 13.03 5.73 -19.49
N LYS A 309 12.87 5.36 -20.76
CA LYS A 309 13.67 5.90 -21.87
C LYS A 309 13.15 7.25 -22.38
N GLY A 310 11.93 7.65 -21.98
CA GLY A 310 11.24 8.77 -22.59
C GLY A 310 10.50 8.37 -23.86
N VAL A 311 9.62 9.25 -24.34
CA VAL A 311 8.98 9.08 -25.65
C VAL A 311 10.07 9.25 -26.71
N GLN A 312 10.37 8.19 -27.45
CA GLN A 312 11.18 8.33 -28.65
C GLN A 312 10.42 9.28 -29.59
N SER A 313 10.98 10.44 -29.88
CA SER A 313 10.45 11.30 -30.94
C SER A 313 10.46 10.46 -32.21
N SER A 314 9.28 10.02 -32.66
CA SER A 314 9.13 9.43 -33.98
C SER A 314 9.78 10.38 -34.96
N HIS A 315 10.79 9.92 -35.72
CA HIS A 315 11.26 10.62 -36.89
C HIS A 315 10.03 11.14 -37.66
N GLN A 316 9.95 12.46 -37.85
CA GLN A 316 9.10 12.99 -38.91
C GLN A 316 9.48 12.23 -40.19
N PRO A 317 8.52 11.68 -40.95
CA PRO A 317 8.83 11.20 -42.28
C PRO A 317 9.37 12.40 -43.06
N THR A 318 10.67 12.41 -43.34
CA THR A 318 11.28 13.37 -44.25
C THR A 318 10.58 13.19 -45.58
N LEU A 319 9.77 14.17 -45.97
CA LEU A 319 9.22 14.26 -47.33
C LEU A 319 10.38 14.13 -48.31
N PRO A 320 10.30 13.22 -49.31
CA PRO A 320 11.34 13.14 -50.33
C PRO A 320 11.43 14.50 -51.06
N PRO A 321 12.64 14.96 -51.44
CA PRO A 321 12.79 16.22 -52.14
C PRO A 321 11.94 16.21 -53.41
N ALA A 322 11.17 17.27 -53.60
CA ALA A 322 10.37 17.47 -54.81
C ALA A 322 11.28 17.33 -56.04
N ARG A 323 10.90 16.46 -56.98
CA ARG A 323 11.59 16.37 -58.27
C ARG A 323 11.54 17.73 -58.96
N PRO A 324 12.65 18.21 -59.56
CA PRO A 324 12.60 19.41 -60.37
C PRO A 324 11.66 19.17 -61.55
N ALA A 325 10.77 20.13 -61.79
CA ALA A 325 9.90 20.12 -62.96
C ALA A 325 10.77 20.20 -64.22
N SER A 326 10.59 19.23 -65.10
CA SER A 326 11.08 19.21 -66.49
C SER A 326 10.22 20.10 -67.38
#